data_AF-A0ABD5TX09-F1
#
_entry.id   AF-A0ABD5TX09-F1
#
_cell.length_a   1.000
_cell.length_b   1.000
_cell.length_c   1.000
_cell.angle_alpha   90.00
_cell.angle_beta   90.00
_cell.angle_gamma   90.00
#
_symmetry.space_group_name_H-M   'P 1'
#
loop_
_entity.id
_entity.type
_entity.pdbx_description
1 polymer ?
#
loop_
_entity_poly.entity_id
_entity_poly.type
_entity_poly.pdbx_seq_one_letter_code
_entity_poly.pdbx_strand_id
1 'polypeptide(L)'
;MALAGVAFIGYGLVFLALALIGNGFELGVSMLDGLTRSELLATNPETVYYITHIHVALAGFIIATGIAVTALAWYGVRTGQLWAWASAITVAVVALAIALPMHYTGGFTHDWMTHLAPIYLATIVFVVGGALAFLSIRALSPEAA
;
A
#
# COMPACT_ATOMS: atom_id res chain seq x y z
N MET A 1 2.30 -11.25 -8.65
CA MET A 1 2.42 -10.97 -7.20
C MET A 1 3.70 -10.23 -6.86
N ALA A 2 4.90 -10.78 -7.12
CA ALA A 2 6.17 -10.12 -6.77
C ALA A 2 6.29 -8.69 -7.32
N LEU A 3 5.90 -8.46 -8.57
CA LEU A 3 5.87 -7.11 -9.17
C LEU A 3 4.97 -6.13 -8.39
N ALA A 4 3.82 -6.58 -7.88
CA ALA A 4 2.96 -5.73 -7.06
C ALA A 4 3.59 -5.45 -5.69
N GLY A 5 4.30 -6.42 -5.10
CA GLY A 5 5.09 -6.21 -3.89
C GLY A 5 6.17 -5.13 -4.09
N VAL A 6 6.89 -5.18 -5.21
CA VAL A 6 7.87 -4.14 -5.59
C VAL A 6 7.18 -2.80 -5.81
N ALA A 7 6.00 -2.78 -6.44
CA ALA A 7 5.21 -1.56 -6.60
C ALA A 7 4.78 -0.96 -5.25
N PHE A 8 4.40 -1.79 -4.26
CA PHE A 8 4.10 -1.31 -2.90
C PHE A 8 5.34 -0.73 -2.21
N ILE A 9 6.52 -1.34 -2.37
CA ILE A 9 7.78 -0.78 -1.86
C ILE A 9 8.02 0.60 -2.48
N GLY A 10 7.94 0.70 -3.82
CA GLY A 10 8.13 1.96 -4.53
C GLY A 10 7.14 3.04 -4.07
N TYR A 11 5.86 2.69 -3.95
CA TYR A 11 4.83 3.60 -3.44
C TYR A 11 5.11 4.04 -2.01
N GLY A 12 5.47 3.12 -1.11
CA GLY A 12 5.82 3.44 0.27
C GLY A 12 7.04 4.36 0.38
N LEU A 13 8.03 4.22 -0.51
CA LEU A 13 9.19 5.12 -0.57
C LEU A 13 8.80 6.52 -1.05
N VAL A 14 7.94 6.64 -2.07
CA VAL A 14 7.40 7.93 -2.52
C VAL A 14 6.59 8.59 -1.40
N PHE A 15 5.72 7.82 -0.73
CA PHE A 15 4.92 8.30 0.38
C PHE A 15 5.79 8.78 1.54
N LEU A 16 6.84 8.03 1.89
CA LEU A 16 7.83 8.42 2.90
C LEU A 16 8.55 9.73 2.52
N ALA A 17 9.00 9.85 1.27
CA ALA A 17 9.68 11.05 0.80
C ALA A 17 8.75 12.27 0.89
N LEU A 18 7.50 12.16 0.45
CA LEU A 18 6.52 13.24 0.55
C LEU A 18 6.21 13.62 2.00
N ALA A 19 6.14 12.64 2.91
CA ALA A 19 5.97 12.90 4.32
C ALA A 19 7.13 13.72 4.91
N LEU A 20 8.38 13.41 4.54
CA LEU A 20 9.57 14.03 5.13
C LEU A 20 9.95 15.38 4.50
N ILE A 21 9.80 15.52 3.18
CA ILE A 21 10.32 16.68 2.43
C ILE A 21 9.29 17.29 1.47
N GLY A 22 8.06 16.77 1.43
CA GLY A 22 7.00 17.31 0.58
C GLY A 22 6.36 18.59 1.13
N ASN A 23 5.82 19.40 0.21
CA ASN A 23 5.12 20.64 0.55
C ASN A 23 3.66 20.42 0.99
N GLY A 24 3.07 19.28 0.62
CA GLY A 24 1.73 18.87 1.05
C GLY A 24 1.78 17.92 2.25
N PHE A 25 0.60 17.46 2.68
CA PHE A 25 0.47 16.46 3.73
C PHE A 25 0.66 15.04 3.16
N GLU A 26 0.08 14.78 1.99
CA GLU A 26 0.25 13.55 1.21
C GLU A 26 -0.15 13.77 -0.27
N LEU A 27 -0.06 12.75 -1.12
CA LEU A 27 -0.51 12.82 -2.51
C LEU A 27 -1.99 13.20 -2.58
N GLY A 28 -2.33 14.24 -3.33
CA GLY A 28 -3.71 14.71 -3.45
C GLY A 28 -4.21 15.58 -2.29
N VAL A 29 -3.36 15.85 -1.28
CA VAL A 29 -3.72 16.63 -0.07
C VAL A 29 -2.71 17.75 0.18
N SER A 30 -2.97 18.91 -0.41
CA SER A 30 -2.11 20.09 -0.27
C SER A 30 -2.47 20.99 0.91
N MET A 31 -3.72 20.92 1.40
CA MET A 31 -4.25 21.76 2.47
C MET A 31 -5.12 20.95 3.43
N LEU A 32 -5.16 21.40 4.69
CA LEU A 32 -6.09 20.93 5.72
C LEU A 32 -6.79 22.16 6.30
N ASP A 33 -8.12 22.15 6.30
CA ASP A 33 -8.95 23.29 6.75
C ASP A 33 -8.59 24.63 6.07
N GLY A 34 -8.24 24.57 4.78
CA GLY A 34 -7.83 25.74 4.00
C GLY A 34 -6.41 26.24 4.27
N LEU A 35 -5.67 25.63 5.21
CA LEU A 35 -4.28 25.97 5.51
C LEU A 35 -3.31 25.04 4.79
N THR A 36 -2.26 25.61 4.22
CA THR A 36 -1.10 24.87 3.73
C THR A 36 -0.34 24.23 4.88
N ARG A 37 0.47 23.22 4.57
CA ARG A 37 1.38 22.61 5.56
C ARG A 37 2.31 23.63 6.22
N SER A 38 2.80 24.61 5.47
CA SER A 38 3.66 25.68 6.01
C SER A 38 2.92 26.62 6.96
N GLU A 39 1.69 26.99 6.64
CA GLU A 39 0.86 27.83 7.52
C GLU A 39 0.52 27.08 8.81
N LEU A 40 0.12 25.81 8.70
CA LEU A 40 -0.18 24.97 9.86
C LEU A 40 1.06 24.70 10.71
N LEU A 41 2.24 24.58 10.11
CA LEU A 41 3.50 24.44 10.86
C LEU A 41 3.82 25.70 11.67
N ALA A 42 3.47 26.88 11.15
CA ALA A 42 3.69 28.16 11.83
C ALA A 42 2.71 28.39 12.99
N THR A 43 1.48 27.88 12.90
CA THR A 43 0.43 28.10 13.92
C THR A 43 0.27 26.93 14.89
N ASN A 44 0.43 25.69 14.43
CA ASN A 44 0.15 24.46 15.17
C ASN A 44 1.19 23.35 14.86
N PRO A 45 2.47 23.56 15.19
CA PRO A 45 3.55 22.66 14.81
C PRO A 45 3.36 21.22 15.27
N GLU A 46 2.85 21.00 16.49
CA GLU A 46 2.61 19.65 17.02
C GLU A 46 1.66 18.83 16.15
N THR A 47 0.67 19.47 15.52
CA THR A 47 -0.27 18.80 14.60
C THR A 47 0.46 18.31 13.35
N VAL A 48 1.32 19.15 12.76
CA VAL A 48 2.12 18.77 11.59
C VAL A 48 3.10 17.65 11.93
N TYR A 49 3.75 17.70 13.11
CA TYR A 49 4.64 16.63 13.57
C TYR A 49 3.89 15.32 13.81
N TYR A 50 2.72 15.35 14.43
CA TYR A 50 1.90 14.16 14.66
C TYR A 50 1.44 13.53 13.34
N ILE A 51 0.96 14.34 12.39
CA ILE A 51 0.59 13.88 11.04
C ILE A 51 1.81 13.23 10.37
N THR A 52 2.95 13.92 10.37
CA THR A 52 4.20 13.41 9.77
C THR A 52 4.62 12.08 10.43
N HIS A 53 4.53 11.96 11.75
CA HIS A 53 4.85 10.75 12.50
C HIS A 53 4.01 9.55 12.04
N ILE A 54 2.68 9.73 11.93
CA ILE A 54 1.79 8.67 11.44
C ILE A 54 2.06 8.34 9.98
N HIS A 55 2.37 9.32 9.13
CA HIS A 55 2.72 9.08 7.72
C HIS A 55 4.01 8.28 7.56
N VAL A 56 5.05 8.58 8.36
CA VAL A 56 6.31 7.82 8.36
C VAL A 56 6.06 6.38 8.83
N ALA A 57 5.27 6.19 9.88
CA ALA A 57 4.89 4.86 10.37
C ALA A 57 4.12 4.06 9.29
N LEU A 58 3.12 4.69 8.67
CA LEU A 58 2.33 4.10 7.59
C LEU A 58 3.21 3.71 6.39
N ALA A 59 4.13 4.59 5.98
CA ALA A 59 5.08 4.29 4.91
C ALA A 59 5.93 3.06 5.24
N GLY A 60 6.41 2.96 6.48
CA GLY A 60 7.13 1.78 6.98
C GLY A 60 6.31 0.49 6.85
N PHE A 61 5.05 0.51 7.24
CA PHE A 61 4.16 -0.65 7.11
C PHE A 61 3.81 -1.00 5.65
N ILE A 62 3.65 -0.02 4.76
CA ILE A 62 3.46 -0.24 3.32
C ILE A 62 4.70 -0.92 2.73
N ILE A 63 5.90 -0.42 3.05
CA ILE A 63 7.17 -0.99 2.58
C ILE A 63 7.33 -2.42 3.13
N ALA A 64 7.08 -2.64 4.42
CA ALA A 64 7.16 -3.97 5.03
C ALA A 64 6.19 -4.96 4.38
N THR A 65 4.95 -4.54 4.09
CA THR A 65 3.95 -5.33 3.34
C THR A 65 4.47 -5.67 1.94
N GLY A 66 5.04 -4.69 1.23
CA GLY A 66 5.63 -4.89 -0.09
C GLY A 66 6.81 -5.87 -0.09
N ILE A 67 7.69 -5.78 0.92
CA ILE A 67 8.80 -6.73 1.13
C ILE A 67 8.26 -8.14 1.38
N ALA A 68 7.29 -8.29 2.29
CA ALA A 68 6.68 -9.58 2.62
C ALA A 68 6.04 -10.23 1.39
N VAL A 69 5.23 -9.47 0.64
CA VAL A 69 4.60 -9.94 -0.61
C VAL A 69 5.66 -10.32 -1.64
N THR A 70 6.71 -9.52 -1.80
CA THR A 70 7.79 -9.80 -2.76
C THR A 70 8.52 -11.08 -2.40
N ALA A 71 8.94 -11.24 -1.14
CA ALA A 71 9.68 -12.41 -0.68
C ALA A 71 8.83 -13.69 -0.75
N LEU A 72 7.59 -13.65 -0.23
CA LEU A 72 6.68 -14.79 -0.30
C LEU A 72 6.40 -15.20 -1.75
N ALA A 73 6.16 -14.22 -2.63
CA ALA A 73 5.92 -14.49 -4.03
C ALA A 73 7.17 -15.05 -4.74
N TRP A 74 8.35 -14.50 -4.45
CA TRP A 74 9.58 -14.87 -5.15
C TRP A 74 10.14 -16.22 -4.72
N TYR A 75 10.08 -16.54 -3.42
CA TYR A 75 10.69 -17.77 -2.90
C TYR A 75 9.65 -18.89 -2.71
N GLY A 76 8.50 -18.60 -2.11
CA GLY A 76 7.49 -19.62 -1.80
C GLY A 76 6.53 -19.89 -2.96
N VAL A 77 5.88 -18.86 -3.50
CA VAL A 77 4.86 -19.03 -4.55
C VAL A 77 5.48 -19.60 -5.83
N ARG A 78 6.67 -19.13 -6.23
CA ARG A 78 7.39 -19.66 -7.41
C ARG A 78 7.78 -21.13 -7.28
N THR A 79 7.87 -21.67 -6.07
CA THR A 79 8.19 -23.09 -5.82
C THR A 79 6.93 -23.94 -5.58
N GLY A 80 5.74 -23.40 -5.89
CA GLY A 80 4.48 -24.15 -5.80
C GLY A 80 3.85 -24.17 -4.40
N GLN A 81 4.38 -23.41 -3.44
CA GLN A 81 3.95 -23.51 -2.05
C GLN A 81 2.64 -22.75 -1.79
N LEU A 82 1.55 -23.51 -1.56
CA LEU A 82 0.22 -22.93 -1.33
C LEU A 82 0.17 -22.05 -0.07
N TRP A 83 0.89 -22.42 0.99
CA TRP A 83 0.92 -21.62 2.22
C TRP A 83 1.53 -20.23 1.96
N ALA A 84 2.58 -20.15 1.14
CA ALA A 84 3.23 -18.88 0.83
C ALA A 84 2.33 -17.99 -0.03
N TRP A 85 1.58 -18.60 -0.95
CA TRP A 85 0.55 -17.91 -1.73
C TRP A 85 -0.53 -17.36 -0.81
N ALA A 86 -1.09 -18.19 0.07
CA ALA A 86 -2.13 -17.79 1.02
C ALA A 86 -1.64 -16.68 1.95
N SER A 87 -0.42 -16.79 2.50
CA SER A 87 0.18 -15.75 3.33
C SER A 87 0.35 -14.43 2.58
N ALA A 88 0.80 -14.45 1.31
CA ALA A 88 0.94 -13.24 0.51
C ALA A 88 -0.41 -12.56 0.25
N ILE A 89 -1.46 -13.34 -0.03
CA ILE A 89 -2.84 -12.84 -0.16
C ILE A 89 -3.31 -12.23 1.15
N THR A 90 -3.20 -12.95 2.27
CA THR A 90 -3.68 -12.49 3.58
C THR A 90 -3.03 -11.18 4.00
N VAL A 91 -1.70 -11.07 3.87
CA VAL A 91 -0.97 -9.85 4.25
C VAL A 91 -1.48 -8.64 3.45
N ALA A 92 -1.65 -8.78 2.13
CA ALA A 92 -2.14 -7.69 1.29
C ALA A 92 -3.63 -7.35 1.56
N VAL A 93 -4.48 -8.37 1.72
CA VAL A 93 -5.92 -8.19 1.95
C VAL A 93 -6.18 -7.53 3.30
N VAL A 94 -5.51 -7.98 4.37
CA VAL A 94 -5.69 -7.36 5.70
C VAL A 94 -5.30 -5.88 5.67
N ALA A 95 -4.16 -5.55 5.06
CA ALA A 95 -3.72 -4.16 4.95
C ALA A 95 -4.73 -3.29 4.19
N LEU A 96 -5.19 -3.73 3.01
CA LEU A 96 -6.11 -2.97 2.18
C LEU A 96 -7.52 -2.90 2.78
N ALA A 97 -8.02 -3.99 3.35
CA ALA A 97 -9.36 -4.04 3.95
C ALA A 97 -9.51 -3.10 5.14
N ILE A 98 -8.43 -2.86 5.89
CA ILE A 98 -8.42 -1.92 7.02
C ILE A 98 -8.21 -0.48 6.53
N ALA A 99 -7.30 -0.25 5.58
CA ALA A 99 -6.91 1.11 5.18
C ALA A 99 -7.91 1.77 4.21
N LEU A 100 -8.46 1.03 3.25
CA LEU A 100 -9.29 1.61 2.19
C LEU A 100 -10.62 2.23 2.66
N PRO A 101 -11.38 1.67 3.62
CA PRO A 101 -12.69 2.20 3.99
C PRO A 101 -12.71 3.69 4.35
N MET A 102 -11.64 4.19 4.98
CA MET A 102 -11.53 5.60 5.38
C MET A 102 -11.70 6.58 4.21
N HIS A 103 -11.30 6.18 3.01
CA HIS A 103 -11.34 7.02 1.81
C HIS A 103 -12.75 7.23 1.25
N TYR A 104 -13.73 6.44 1.71
CA TYR A 104 -15.12 6.50 1.25
C TYR A 104 -16.07 7.11 2.29
N THR A 105 -15.54 7.59 3.43
CA THR A 105 -16.34 8.15 4.51
C THR A 105 -16.81 9.59 4.27
N GLY A 106 -16.25 10.27 3.26
CA GLY A 106 -16.57 11.67 2.96
C GLY A 106 -15.99 12.68 3.97
N GLY A 107 -15.14 12.25 4.90
CA GLY A 107 -14.54 13.12 5.92
C GLY A 107 -13.50 14.12 5.40
N PHE A 108 -13.11 14.03 4.13
CA PHE A 108 -12.11 14.88 3.50
C PHE A 108 -12.51 15.28 2.08
N THR A 109 -12.29 16.54 1.72
CA THR A 109 -12.36 17.03 0.33
C THR A 109 -11.07 16.64 -0.40
N HIS A 110 -10.94 15.37 -0.79
CA HIS A 110 -9.75 14.86 -1.48
C HIS A 110 -10.12 14.32 -2.86
N ASP A 111 -9.21 14.49 -3.81
CA ASP A 111 -9.23 13.73 -5.05
C ASP A 111 -8.71 12.32 -4.76
N TRP A 112 -9.57 11.50 -4.14
CA TRP A 112 -9.27 10.11 -3.82
C TRP A 112 -8.86 9.32 -5.07
N MET A 113 -9.27 9.75 -6.26
CA MET A 113 -8.91 9.10 -7.51
C MET A 113 -7.41 9.27 -7.77
N THR A 114 -6.86 10.48 -7.66
CA THR A 114 -5.40 10.70 -7.82
C THR A 114 -4.60 10.14 -6.65
N HIS A 115 -5.11 10.23 -5.42
CA HIS A 115 -4.47 9.65 -4.24
C HIS A 115 -4.39 8.11 -4.31
N LEU A 116 -5.48 7.42 -4.64
CA LEU A 116 -5.55 5.95 -4.65
C LEU A 116 -5.16 5.31 -5.98
N ALA A 117 -5.01 6.05 -7.08
CA ALA A 117 -4.66 5.51 -8.38
C ALA A 117 -3.45 4.54 -8.35
N PRO A 118 -2.32 4.86 -7.68
CA PRO A 118 -1.20 3.92 -7.58
C PRO A 118 -1.57 2.62 -6.87
N ILE A 119 -2.39 2.70 -5.82
CA ILE A 119 -2.84 1.53 -5.05
C ILE A 119 -3.81 0.68 -5.86
N TYR A 120 -4.73 1.27 -6.63
CA TYR A 120 -5.61 0.52 -7.52
C TYR A 120 -4.82 -0.25 -8.58
N LEU A 121 -3.84 0.40 -9.22
CA LEU A 121 -2.98 -0.25 -10.20
C LEU A 121 -2.21 -1.43 -9.56
N ALA A 122 -1.56 -1.21 -8.42
CA ALA A 122 -0.83 -2.26 -7.72
C ALA A 122 -1.74 -3.42 -7.30
N THR A 123 -2.97 -3.12 -6.87
CA THR A 123 -3.98 -4.13 -6.49
C THR A 123 -4.38 -4.98 -7.69
N ILE A 124 -4.64 -4.38 -8.86
CA ILE A 124 -4.95 -5.12 -10.09
C ILE A 124 -3.80 -6.06 -10.45
N VAL A 125 -2.55 -5.56 -10.46
CA VAL A 125 -1.35 -6.37 -10.74
C VAL A 125 -1.20 -7.50 -9.72
N PHE A 126 -1.52 -7.24 -8.46
CA PHE A 126 -1.48 -8.23 -7.39
C PHE A 126 -2.51 -9.34 -7.61
N VAL A 127 -3.78 -8.99 -7.84
CA VAL A 127 -4.89 -9.92 -8.03
C VAL A 127 -4.68 -10.80 -9.25
N VAL A 128 -4.34 -10.21 -10.41
CA VAL A 128 -4.05 -10.95 -11.64
C VAL A 128 -2.88 -11.91 -11.41
N GLY A 129 -1.79 -11.43 -10.82
CA GLY A 129 -0.65 -12.27 -10.52
C GLY A 129 -0.95 -13.38 -9.50
N GLY A 130 -1.85 -13.12 -8.54
CA GLY A 130 -2.30 -14.10 -7.55
C GLY A 130 -3.15 -15.20 -8.18
N ALA A 131 -4.08 -14.84 -9.06
CA ALA A 131 -4.90 -15.79 -9.80
C ALA A 131 -4.03 -16.70 -10.69
N LEU A 132 -3.12 -16.13 -11.47
CA LEU A 132 -2.20 -16.90 -12.31
C LEU A 132 -1.31 -17.85 -11.50
N ALA A 133 -0.77 -17.37 -10.38
CA ALA A 133 0.03 -18.20 -9.49
C ALA A 133 -0.79 -19.36 -8.90
N PHE A 134 -2.02 -19.11 -8.48
CA PHE A 134 -2.89 -20.17 -7.93
C PHE A 134 -3.19 -21.25 -8.97
N LEU A 135 -3.53 -20.86 -10.20
CA LEU A 135 -3.75 -21.80 -11.30
C LEU A 135 -2.51 -22.67 -11.57
N SER A 136 -1.32 -22.06 -11.56
CA SER A 136 -0.06 -22.79 -11.72
C SER A 136 0.20 -23.77 -10.57
N ILE A 137 -0.05 -23.37 -9.33
CA ILE A 137 0.12 -24.26 -8.15
C ILE A 137 -0.80 -25.49 -8.27
N ARG A 138 -2.06 -25.28 -8.66
CA ARG A 138 -3.05 -26.36 -8.83
C ARG A 138 -2.67 -27.33 -9.95
N ALA A 139 -2.09 -26.83 -11.04
CA ALA A 139 -1.61 -27.68 -12.13
C ALA A 139 -0.42 -28.57 -11.72
N LEU A 140 0.35 -28.15 -10.71
CA LEU A 140 1.50 -28.90 -10.18
C LEU A 140 1.11 -29.93 -9.10
N SER A 141 -0.14 -29.94 -8.63
CA SER A 141 -0.67 -30.91 -7.67
C SER A 141 -1.53 -31.98 -8.38
N PRO A 142 -0.94 -33.10 -8.84
CA PRO A 142 -1.67 -34.11 -9.63
C PRO A 142 -2.70 -34.96 -8.86
N GLU A 143 -2.92 -34.77 -7.56
CA GLU A 143 -3.87 -35.58 -6.77
C GLU A 143 -5.37 -35.19 -6.93
N ALA A 144 -5.75 -34.50 -8.01
CA ALA A 144 -7.14 -34.07 -8.23
C ALA A 144 -7.74 -34.49 -9.60
N ALA A 145 -7.12 -35.44 -10.29
CA ALA A 145 -7.66 -36.11 -11.49
C ALA A 145 -7.83 -37.61 -11.22
#